data_AF-A0A537DHY6-F1
#
_entry.id   AF-A0A537DHY6-F1
#
_cell.length_a   1.000
_cell.length_b   1.000
_cell.length_c   1.000
_cell.angle_alpha   90.00
_cell.angle_beta   90.00
_cell.angle_gamma   90.00
#
_symmetry.space_group_name_H-M   'P 1'
#
loop_
_entity.id
_entity.type
_entity.pdbx_description
1 polymer ?
#
loop_
_entity_poly.entity_id
_entity_poly.type
_entity_poly.pdbx_seq_one_letter_code
_entity_poly.pdbx_strand_id
1 'polypeptide(L)'
;MSKPYLMTNEPRRELSEERDLTVSLIVGLLFFGFAALATREPGGSVGFPMSYSHPVVSWQFVNSFTGCGYSYDLTSVVLNYLFWVAVSFVITYSSSAARQRSTKITVGLGVLLQNR
;
A
#
# COMPACT_ATOMS: atom_id res chain seq x y z
N MET A 1 -21.12 45.29 9.60
CA MET A 1 -21.71 43.94 9.43
C MET A 1 -20.65 43.05 8.81
N SER A 2 -19.88 42.34 9.63
CA SER A 2 -18.70 41.54 9.22
C SER A 2 -19.12 40.10 8.94
N LYS A 3 -18.88 39.61 7.73
CA LYS A 3 -19.07 38.20 7.35
C LYS A 3 -17.87 37.40 7.88
N PRO A 4 -18.05 36.40 8.77
CA PRO A 4 -16.93 35.60 9.25
C PRO A 4 -16.55 34.53 8.23
N TYR A 5 -15.28 34.56 7.82
CA TYR A 5 -14.40 33.44 7.47
C TYR A 5 -15.06 32.18 6.87
N LEU A 6 -15.28 32.21 5.55
CA LEU A 6 -15.51 30.99 4.78
C LEU A 6 -14.16 30.37 4.42
N MET A 7 -13.80 29.32 5.15
CA MET A 7 -13.01 28.14 4.74
C MET A 7 -12.15 28.28 3.46
N THR A 8 -10.84 28.49 3.61
CA THR A 8 -9.83 28.39 2.53
C THR A 8 -8.85 27.22 2.74
N ASN A 9 -9.31 26.12 3.33
CA ASN A 9 -8.49 24.93 3.62
C ASN A 9 -8.50 23.85 2.52
N GLU A 10 -9.27 24.03 1.44
CA GLU A 10 -9.39 23.10 0.30
C GLU A 10 -8.05 22.69 -0.33
N PRO A 11 -7.17 23.62 -0.78
CA PRO A 11 -6.00 23.23 -1.57
C PRO A 11 -4.94 22.44 -0.77
N ARG A 12 -4.94 22.55 0.57
CA ARG A 12 -3.98 21.83 1.41
C ARG A 12 -4.41 20.39 1.68
N ARG A 13 -5.70 20.07 1.56
CA ARG A 13 -6.22 18.72 1.77
C ARG A 13 -5.99 17.84 0.55
N GLU A 14 -6.31 18.34 -0.64
CA GLU A 14 -6.13 17.58 -1.88
C GLU A 14 -4.67 17.19 -2.10
N LEU A 15 -3.74 18.12 -1.88
CA LEU A 15 -2.31 17.86 -2.02
C LEU A 15 -1.76 16.84 -0.99
N SER A 16 -2.44 16.70 0.16
CA SER A 16 -2.09 15.68 1.15
C SER A 16 -2.68 14.32 0.77
N GLU A 17 -3.89 14.28 0.19
CA GLU A 17 -4.53 13.05 -0.26
C GLU A 17 -3.82 12.43 -1.46
N GLU A 18 -3.44 13.24 -2.46
CA GLU A 18 -2.64 12.76 -3.59
C GLU A 18 -1.29 12.19 -3.15
N ARG A 19 -0.66 12.83 -2.17
CA ARG A 19 0.61 12.36 -1.61
C ARG A 19 0.42 11.05 -0.85
N ASP A 20 -0.63 10.94 -0.04
CA ASP A 20 -0.90 9.72 0.73
C ASP A 20 -1.27 8.54 -0.19
N LEU A 21 -1.99 8.81 -1.30
CA LEU A 21 -2.26 7.84 -2.36
C LEU A 21 -0.97 7.40 -3.07
N THR A 22 -0.10 8.34 -3.43
CA THR A 22 1.18 8.04 -4.09
C THR A 22 2.09 7.21 -3.19
N VAL A 23 2.19 7.56 -1.91
CA VAL A 23 2.97 6.80 -0.93
C VAL A 23 2.38 5.40 -0.74
N SER A 24 1.06 5.29 -0.62
CA SER A 24 0.36 3.99 -0.55
C SER A 24 0.65 3.11 -1.76
N LEU A 25 0.65 3.68 -2.96
CA LEU A 25 0.94 2.96 -4.20
C LEU A 25 2.38 2.43 -4.21
N ILE A 26 3.36 3.27 -3.87
CA ILE A 26 4.78 2.89 -3.84
C ILE A 26 5.02 1.81 -2.77
N VAL A 27 4.47 2.00 -1.57
CA VAL A 27 4.61 1.04 -0.47
C VAL A 27 3.92 -0.29 -0.82
N GLY A 28 2.75 -0.24 -1.45
CA GLY A 28 2.04 -1.44 -1.93
C GLY A 28 2.82 -2.21 -2.97
N LEU A 29 3.47 -1.52 -3.92
CA LEU A 29 4.34 -2.13 -4.91
C LEU A 29 5.56 -2.82 -4.25
N LEU A 30 6.16 -2.19 -3.25
CA LEU A 30 7.26 -2.79 -2.50
C LEU A 30 6.82 -4.05 -1.77
N PHE A 31 5.70 -4.00 -1.05
CA PHE A 31 5.16 -5.18 -0.36
C PHE A 31 4.82 -6.32 -1.33
N PHE A 32 4.20 -6.01 -2.46
CA PHE A 32 3.93 -6.98 -3.52
C PHE A 32 5.23 -7.63 -4.02
N GLY A 33 6.26 -6.82 -4.28
CA GLY A 33 7.58 -7.30 -4.69
C GLY A 33 8.24 -8.20 -3.64
N PHE A 34 8.22 -7.80 -2.37
CA PHE A 34 8.75 -8.61 -1.27
C PHE A 34 8.00 -9.93 -1.10
N ALA A 35 6.66 -9.90 -1.17
CA ALA A 35 5.84 -11.11 -1.10
C ALA A 35 6.15 -12.05 -2.26
N ALA A 36 6.23 -11.53 -3.50
CA ALA A 36 6.57 -12.31 -4.68
C ALA A 36 7.97 -12.95 -4.60
N LEU A 37 8.93 -12.26 -3.98
CA LEU A 37 10.28 -12.78 -3.74
C LEU A 37 10.30 -13.86 -2.66
N ALA A 38 9.53 -13.68 -1.59
CA ALA A 38 9.43 -14.62 -0.48
C ALA A 38 8.72 -15.93 -0.87
N THR A 39 7.72 -15.86 -1.75
CA THR A 39 7.00 -17.04 -2.26
C THR A 39 7.59 -17.59 -3.55
N ARG A 40 8.88 -17.31 -3.81
CA ARG A 40 9.55 -17.77 -5.02
C ARG A 40 9.93 -19.24 -4.88
N GLU A 41 9.44 -20.05 -5.79
CA GLU A 41 9.76 -21.46 -5.93
C GLU A 41 10.55 -21.71 -7.23
N PRO A 42 11.32 -22.81 -7.33
CA PRO A 42 11.99 -23.16 -8.58
C PRO A 42 10.96 -23.46 -9.67
N GLY A 43 10.73 -22.47 -10.54
CA GLY A 43 9.79 -22.54 -11.67
C GLY A 43 8.69 -21.47 -11.67
N GLY A 44 8.50 -20.74 -10.58
CA GLY A 44 7.46 -19.70 -10.50
C GLY A 44 7.40 -19.03 -9.13
N SER A 45 6.58 -17.99 -9.00
CA SER A 45 6.28 -17.42 -7.68
C SER A 45 4.85 -17.78 -7.35
N VAL A 46 4.64 -18.46 -6.23
CA VAL A 46 3.30 -18.93 -5.84
C VAL A 46 2.40 -17.72 -5.62
N GLY A 47 2.92 -16.65 -5.01
CA GLY A 47 2.18 -15.44 -4.68
C GLY A 47 1.59 -15.48 -3.28
N PHE A 48 1.43 -14.31 -2.65
CA PHE A 48 0.74 -14.15 -1.36
C PHE A 48 0.00 -12.81 -1.30
N PRO A 49 -1.24 -12.78 -0.77
CA PRO A 49 -2.01 -13.91 -0.22
C PRO A 49 -2.66 -14.82 -1.27
N MET A 50 -2.76 -14.40 -2.52
CA MET A 50 -3.36 -15.21 -3.58
C MET A 50 -2.30 -15.91 -4.40
N SER A 51 -2.57 -17.18 -4.74
CA SER A 51 -1.70 -17.89 -5.65
C SER A 51 -2.01 -17.50 -7.09
N TYR A 52 -1.01 -17.03 -7.84
CA TYR A 52 -1.19 -16.57 -9.23
C TYR A 52 -0.40 -17.39 -10.25
N SER A 53 0.41 -18.35 -9.82
CA SER A 53 1.08 -19.29 -10.71
C SER A 53 0.56 -20.70 -10.52
N HIS A 54 0.45 -21.43 -11.62
CA HIS A 54 -0.01 -22.82 -11.63
C HIS A 54 0.89 -23.66 -12.54
N PRO A 55 1.20 -24.91 -12.15
CA PRO A 55 2.01 -25.79 -12.96
C PRO A 55 1.28 -26.16 -14.25
N VAL A 56 2.01 -26.13 -15.36
CA VAL A 56 1.55 -26.52 -16.69
C VAL A 56 1.98 -27.96 -16.92
N VAL A 57 1.00 -28.86 -17.03
CA VAL A 57 1.22 -30.31 -17.20
C VAL A 57 1.87 -30.69 -18.54
N SER A 58 1.88 -29.79 -19.52
CA SER A 58 2.47 -30.04 -20.84
C SER A 58 3.90 -29.47 -20.93
N TRP A 59 4.87 -30.37 -20.99
CA TRP A 59 6.31 -30.11 -21.22
C TRP A 59 6.62 -29.35 -22.53
N GLN A 60 5.63 -29.15 -23.39
CA GLN A 60 5.73 -28.43 -24.65
C GLN A 60 5.63 -26.90 -24.50
N PHE A 61 5.15 -26.41 -23.35
CA PHE A 61 5.09 -24.99 -23.03
C PHE A 61 6.24 -24.61 -22.11
N VAL A 62 7.45 -24.62 -22.65
CA VAL A 62 8.61 -24.00 -22.00
C VAL A 62 8.49 -22.51 -22.23
N ASN A 63 8.07 -21.75 -21.21
CA ASN A 63 8.06 -20.30 -21.31
C ASN A 63 9.49 -19.77 -21.09
N SER A 64 10.12 -19.27 -22.15
CA SER A 64 11.50 -18.77 -22.14
C SER A 64 11.77 -17.67 -21.11
N PHE A 65 10.71 -16.98 -20.63
CA PHE A 65 10.83 -15.91 -19.63
C PHE A 65 10.68 -16.38 -18.16
N THR A 66 10.12 -17.56 -17.89
CA THR A 66 9.75 -17.99 -16.51
C THR A 66 10.26 -19.39 -16.13
N GLY A 67 10.79 -20.16 -17.07
CA GLY A 67 11.31 -21.51 -16.82
C GLY A 67 10.25 -22.59 -17.04
N CYS A 68 10.61 -23.84 -16.73
CA CYS A 68 9.78 -25.02 -17.01
C CYS A 68 8.40 -24.94 -16.35
N GLY A 69 7.34 -24.95 -17.18
CA GLY A 69 6.03 -25.47 -16.80
C GLY A 69 5.24 -24.66 -15.79
N TYR A 70 5.28 -23.31 -15.81
CA TYR A 70 4.34 -22.49 -15.05
C TYR A 70 3.60 -21.47 -15.92
N SER A 71 2.31 -21.31 -15.65
CA SER A 71 1.43 -20.32 -16.27
C SER A 71 0.95 -19.35 -15.19
N TYR A 72 0.80 -18.08 -15.57
CA TYR A 72 0.41 -17.00 -14.67
C TYR A 72 -1.00 -16.53 -15.01
N ASP A 73 -1.88 -16.52 -14.01
CA ASP A 73 -3.18 -15.88 -14.15
C ASP A 73 -3.06 -14.38 -13.87
N LEU A 74 -3.16 -13.59 -14.93
CA LEU A 74 -3.13 -12.13 -14.86
C LEU A 74 -4.17 -11.56 -13.89
N THR A 75 -5.35 -12.19 -13.80
CA THR A 75 -6.43 -11.75 -12.90
C THR A 75 -5.98 -11.84 -11.44
N SER A 76 -5.42 -12.99 -11.08
CA SER A 76 -4.88 -13.25 -9.75
C SER A 76 -3.67 -12.35 -9.42
N VAL A 77 -2.81 -12.05 -10.39
CA VAL A 77 -1.71 -11.08 -10.21
C VAL A 77 -2.26 -9.68 -9.87
N VAL A 78 -3.25 -9.20 -10.62
CA VAL A 78 -3.86 -7.87 -10.42
C VAL A 78 -4.56 -7.79 -9.07
N LEU A 79 -5.34 -8.82 -8.69
CA LEU A 79 -5.99 -8.89 -7.39
C LEU A 79 -4.98 -8.90 -6.24
N ASN A 80 -3.89 -9.64 -6.39
CA ASN A 80 -2.83 -9.69 -5.40
C ASN A 80 -2.13 -8.33 -5.24
N TYR A 81 -1.91 -7.61 -6.34
CA TYR A 81 -1.39 -6.24 -6.30
C TYR A 81 -2.36 -5.27 -5.60
N LEU A 82 -3.65 -5.29 -5.98
CA LEU A 82 -4.68 -4.45 -5.37
C LEU A 82 -4.82 -4.69 -3.87
N PHE A 83 -4.69 -5.94 -3.43
CA PHE A 83 -4.67 -6.29 -2.00
C PHE A 83 -3.53 -5.55 -1.27
N TRP A 84 -2.30 -5.60 -1.80
CA TRP A 84 -1.15 -4.94 -1.17
C TRP A 84 -1.25 -3.41 -1.20
N VAL A 85 -1.84 -2.83 -2.24
CA VAL A 85 -2.16 -1.40 -2.29
C VAL A 85 -3.17 -1.05 -1.19
N ALA A 86 -4.24 -1.83 -1.03
CA ALA A 86 -5.25 -1.59 0.01
C ALA A 86 -4.67 -1.71 1.43
N VAL A 87 -3.84 -2.72 1.68
CA VAL A 87 -3.12 -2.88 2.96
C VAL A 87 -2.22 -1.68 3.24
N SER A 88 -1.48 -1.22 2.22
CA SER A 88 -0.60 -0.07 2.35
C SER A 88 -1.36 1.21 2.64
N PHE A 89 -2.53 1.40 2.02
CA PHE A 89 -3.42 2.52 2.30
C PHE A 89 -3.90 2.51 3.76
N VAL A 90 -4.30 1.35 4.29
CA VAL A 90 -4.70 1.23 5.70
C VAL A 90 -3.54 1.54 6.64
N ILE A 91 -2.32 1.09 6.32
CA ILE A 91 -1.12 1.37 7.11
C ILE A 91 -0.79 2.87 7.08
N THR A 92 -0.77 3.51 5.90
CA THR A 92 -0.46 4.94 5.80
C THR A 92 -1.52 5.78 6.50
N TYR A 93 -2.81 5.48 6.30
CA TYR A 93 -3.92 6.16 6.96
C TYR A 93 -3.90 5.99 8.49
N SER A 94 -3.69 4.77 8.99
CA SER A 94 -3.61 4.55 10.44
C SER A 94 -2.38 5.24 11.05
N SER A 95 -1.25 5.27 10.33
CA SER A 95 -0.05 5.96 10.78
C SER A 95 -0.23 7.48 10.84
N SER A 96 -0.96 8.07 9.90
CA SER A 96 -1.25 9.50 9.89
C SER A 96 -2.22 9.87 11.04
N ALA A 97 -3.25 9.06 11.28
CA ALA A 97 -4.15 9.20 12.41
C ALA A 97 -3.42 9.07 13.77
N ALA A 98 -2.48 8.12 13.88
CA ALA A 98 -1.65 7.95 15.08
C ALA A 98 -0.74 9.15 15.32
N ARG A 99 -0.08 9.67 14.26
CA ARG A 99 0.74 10.88 14.35
C ARG A 99 -0.07 12.08 14.84
N GLN A 100 -1.27 12.30 14.30
CA GLN A 100 -2.14 13.40 14.73
C GLN A 100 -2.52 13.30 16.22
N ARG A 101 -2.74 12.09 16.75
CA ARG A 101 -3.00 11.89 18.18
C ARG A 101 -1.78 12.23 19.03
N SER A 102 -0.59 11.78 18.65
CA SER A 102 0.65 12.13 19.38
C SER A 102 0.90 13.63 19.41
N THR A 103 0.70 14.34 18.29
CA THR A 103 0.94 15.80 18.25
C THR A 103 -0.01 16.55 19.17
N LYS A 104 -1.30 16.16 19.22
CA LYS A 104 -2.28 16.78 20.12
C LYS A 104 -1.93 16.58 21.59
N ILE A 105 -1.45 15.40 21.96
CA ILE A 105 -1.03 15.08 23.34
C ILE A 105 0.20 15.91 23.73
N THR A 106 1.22 15.97 22.88
CA THR A 106 2.44 16.74 23.15
C THR A 106 2.16 18.24 23.28
N VAL A 107 1.33 18.81 22.40
CA VAL A 107 0.95 20.23 22.46
C VAL A 107 0.11 20.52 23.71
N GLY A 108 -0.87 19.66 24.04
CA GLY A 108 -1.69 19.81 25.24
C GLY A 108 -0.88 19.75 26.54
N LEU A 109 0.11 18.85 26.60
CA LEU A 109 1.03 18.74 27.74
C LEU A 109 1.95 19.97 27.85
N GLY A 110 2.45 20.47 26.72
CA GLY A 110 3.28 21.69 26.69
C GLY A 110 2.53 22.94 27.18
N VAL A 111 1.27 23.10 26.79
CA VAL A 111 0.43 24.22 27.25
C VAL A 111 0.13 24.13 28.75
N LEU A 112 -0.11 22.92 29.28
CA LEU A 112 -0.35 22.72 30.71
C LEU A 112 0.89 22.99 31.57
N LEU A 113 2.08 22.67 31.07
CA LEU A 113 3.35 22.93 31.77
C LEU A 113 3.75 24.42 31.74
N GLN A 114 3.36 25.15 30.70
CA GLN A 114 3.66 26.59 30.57
C GLN A 114 2.73 27.48 31.41
N ASN A 115 1.58 26.97 31.85
CA ASN A 115 0.58 27.71 32.61
C ASN A 115 0.60 27.41 34.12
N ARG A 116 1.73 26.88 34.62
CA ARG A 116 1.98 26.54 36.02
C ARG A 116 3.22 27.29 36.52
#